data_AF-A0A9D7TW71-F1
#
_entry.id   AF-A0A9D7TW71-F1
#
_cell.length_a   1.000
_cell.length_b   1.000
_cell.length_c   1.000
_cell.angle_alpha   90.00
_cell.angle_beta   90.00
_cell.angle_gamma   90.00
#
_symmetry.space_group_name_H-M   'P 1'
#
loop_
_entity.id
_entity.type
_entity.pdbx_description
1 polymer ?
#
loop_
_entity_poly.entity_id
_entity_poly.type
_entity_poly.pdbx_seq_one_letter_code
_entity_poly.pdbx_strand_id
1 'polypeptide(L)'
;MLRTIFIIIAFLHGLIHILGFVKAFEYANITALTKEISKPVGILWLLAAMLLIVFTLLFLFKKDSWVYFALIAVVLSQALIFFYWQDAKFGTIANLLILLVTVVGLVHMNFKSHYKNEVKAGLEQTTNISDTMLSIEDIKKLPLPVQKYIQYTGSIDKPKVRNFRIDFSGKIRSHEEKEWMELTSEQYNFMPIPTRLFFLDATKKQLPVSGFHSYKNGEAFMDIRLLSIFKVQYMDGKEMGISETVTFFNDICCMAPAALIDDRIQWIETEGNKVRAHLPTMA
;
A
#
# COMPACT_ATOMS: atom_id res chain seq x y z
N MET A 1 8.12 -17.03 -5.59
CA MET A 1 9.39 -17.76 -5.34
C MET A 1 10.52 -16.80 -4.97
N LEU A 2 10.72 -15.70 -5.73
CA LEU A 2 11.79 -14.72 -5.46
C LEU A 2 11.78 -14.13 -4.04
N ARG A 3 10.61 -13.77 -3.50
CA ARG A 3 10.49 -13.23 -2.13
C ARG A 3 11.05 -14.17 -1.07
N THR A 4 10.72 -15.46 -1.16
CA THR A 4 11.19 -16.49 -0.22
C THR A 4 12.70 -16.67 -0.32
N ILE A 5 13.25 -16.70 -1.54
CA ILE A 5 14.70 -16.79 -1.76
C ILE A 5 15.41 -15.59 -1.14
N PHE A 6 14.89 -14.38 -1.35
CA PHE A 6 15.46 -13.17 -0.74
C PHE A 6 15.49 -13.24 0.79
N ILE A 7 14.39 -13.67 1.42
CA ILE A 7 14.30 -13.83 2.88
C ILE A 7 15.36 -14.82 3.38
N ILE A 8 15.53 -15.96 2.69
CA ILE A 8 16.54 -16.96 3.06
C ILE A 8 17.95 -16.39 2.96
N ILE A 9 18.29 -15.71 1.85
CA ILE A 9 19.60 -15.09 1.66
C ILE A 9 19.88 -14.05 2.75
N ALA A 10 18.92 -13.16 3.00
CA ALA A 10 19.01 -12.12 4.01
C ALA A 10 19.21 -12.71 5.43
N PHE A 11 18.44 -13.74 5.77
CA PHE A 11 18.53 -14.41 7.06
C PHE A 11 19.87 -15.12 7.25
N LEU A 12 20.31 -15.91 6.26
CA LEU A 12 21.60 -16.60 6.29
C LEU A 12 22.77 -15.62 6.37
N HIS A 13 22.70 -14.50 5.64
CA HIS A 13 23.70 -13.44 5.73
C HIS A 13 23.78 -12.89 7.16
N GLY A 14 22.64 -12.65 7.80
CA GLY A 14 22.58 -12.27 9.22
C GLY A 14 23.25 -13.30 10.14
N LEU A 15 22.99 -14.59 9.94
CA LEU A 15 23.62 -15.66 10.73
C LEU A 15 25.13 -15.75 10.53
N ILE A 16 25.63 -15.52 9.30
CA ILE A 16 27.08 -15.52 9.03
C ILE A 16 27.79 -14.41 9.81
N HIS A 17 27.16 -13.24 9.99
CA HIS A 17 27.73 -12.15 10.79
C HIS A 17 27.93 -12.52 12.27
N ILE A 18 27.21 -13.51 12.81
CA ILE A 18 27.41 -14.01 14.19
C ILE A 18 28.82 -14.60 14.37
N LEU A 19 29.42 -15.15 13.32
CA LEU A 19 30.77 -15.74 13.38
C LEU A 19 31.84 -14.75 13.84
N GLY A 20 31.70 -13.47 13.46
CA GLY A 20 32.64 -12.42 13.89
C GLY A 20 32.57 -12.14 15.39
N PHE A 21 31.37 -12.22 15.98
CA PHE A 21 31.17 -12.12 17.43
C PHE A 21 31.72 -13.35 18.15
N VAL A 22 31.38 -14.55 17.68
CA VAL A 22 31.87 -15.82 18.24
C VAL A 22 33.40 -15.88 18.24
N LYS A 23 34.04 -15.42 17.16
CA LYS A 23 35.50 -15.32 17.06
C LYS A 23 36.09 -14.32 18.06
N ALA A 24 35.52 -13.12 18.16
CA ALA A 24 36.06 -12.06 19.03
C ALA A 24 36.01 -12.38 20.52
N PHE A 25 35.08 -13.24 20.93
CA PHE A 25 34.90 -13.69 22.31
C PHE A 25 35.43 -15.11 22.56
N GLU A 26 36.08 -15.72 21.56
CA GLU A 26 36.71 -17.04 21.65
C GLU A 26 35.75 -18.17 22.06
N TYR A 27 34.45 -18.04 21.72
CA TYR A 27 33.46 -19.08 22.02
C TYR A 27 33.60 -20.34 21.16
N ALA A 28 34.25 -20.22 19.99
CA ALA A 28 34.60 -21.35 19.14
C ALA A 28 35.80 -21.00 18.24
N ASN A 29 36.51 -22.02 17.76
CA ASN A 29 37.60 -21.83 16.80
C ASN A 29 37.04 -21.60 15.38
N ILE A 30 36.91 -20.33 14.99
CA ILE A 30 36.41 -19.92 13.67
C ILE A 30 37.58 -19.76 12.70
N THR A 31 37.84 -20.79 11.90
CA THR A 31 38.91 -20.80 10.89
C THR A 31 38.56 -20.04 9.61
N ALA A 32 37.27 -19.78 9.37
CA ALA A 32 36.79 -19.04 8.19
C ALA A 32 37.13 -17.54 8.21
N LEU A 33 37.39 -16.97 9.40
CA LEU A 33 37.89 -15.62 9.58
C LEU A 33 39.34 -15.78 10.03
N THR A 34 40.31 -15.27 9.28
CA THR A 34 41.73 -15.48 9.58
C THR A 34 42.28 -14.37 10.47
N LYS A 35 41.92 -13.12 10.17
CA LYS A 35 42.33 -11.94 10.96
C LYS A 35 41.73 -11.94 12.36
N GLU A 36 42.48 -11.47 13.36
CA GLU A 36 41.99 -11.27 14.72
C GLU A 36 40.88 -10.21 14.77
N ILE A 37 39.93 -10.40 15.69
CA ILE A 37 38.79 -9.50 15.88
C ILE A 37 38.77 -9.08 17.34
N SER A 38 38.91 -7.78 17.62
CA SER A 38 38.82 -7.27 18.99
C SER A 38 37.38 -7.36 19.51
N LYS A 39 37.22 -7.50 20.83
CA LYS A 39 35.89 -7.58 21.47
C LYS A 39 34.93 -6.43 21.07
N PRO A 40 35.34 -5.14 21.02
CA PRO A 40 34.48 -4.07 20.56
C PRO A 40 34.00 -4.26 19.10
N VAL A 41 34.89 -4.72 18.21
CA VAL A 41 34.50 -5.01 16.81
C VAL A 41 33.60 -6.24 16.74
N GLY A 42 33.81 -7.25 17.58
CA GLY A 42 32.90 -8.38 17.74
C GLY A 42 31.47 -7.97 18.10
N ILE A 43 31.31 -6.95 18.95
CA ILE A 43 29.99 -6.38 19.25
C ILE A 43 29.36 -5.74 18.00
N LEU A 44 30.14 -5.08 17.15
CA LEU A 44 29.64 -4.54 15.87
C LEU A 44 29.20 -5.65 14.91
N TRP A 45 29.90 -6.79 14.87
CA TRP A 45 29.47 -7.98 14.13
C TRP A 45 28.12 -8.52 14.64
N LEU A 46 27.94 -8.61 15.96
CA LEU A 46 26.66 -9.00 16.55
C LEU A 46 25.54 -7.99 16.23
N LEU A 47 25.83 -6.70 16.31
CA LEU A 47 24.87 -5.65 15.95
C LEU A 47 24.47 -5.75 14.47
N ALA A 48 25.42 -5.99 13.57
CA ALA A 48 25.13 -6.21 12.15
C ALA A 48 24.22 -7.44 11.97
N ALA A 49 24.52 -8.56 12.62
CA ALA A 49 23.67 -9.76 12.60
C ALA A 49 22.25 -9.48 13.08
N MET A 50 22.10 -8.78 14.21
CA MET A 50 20.80 -8.40 14.76
C MET A 50 20.01 -7.50 13.81
N LEU A 51 20.64 -6.47 13.24
CA LEU A 51 19.99 -5.59 12.26
C LEU A 51 19.57 -6.36 11.00
N LEU A 52 20.42 -7.28 10.52
CA LEU A 52 20.12 -8.15 9.37
C LEU A 52 18.89 -9.04 9.64
N ILE A 53 18.83 -9.65 10.83
CA ILE A 53 17.69 -10.49 11.24
C ILE A 53 16.42 -9.65 11.45
N VAL A 54 16.52 -8.51 12.13
CA VAL A 54 15.36 -7.63 12.39
C VAL A 54 14.76 -7.10 11.09
N PHE A 55 15.56 -6.61 10.14
CA PHE A 55 14.99 -6.17 8.86
C PHE A 55 14.33 -7.35 8.13
N THR A 56 14.94 -8.54 8.17
CA THR A 56 14.39 -9.74 7.52
C THR A 56 13.02 -10.09 8.10
N LEU A 57 12.87 -10.04 9.42
CA LEU A 57 11.59 -10.26 10.10
C LEU A 57 10.56 -9.18 9.76
N LEU A 58 10.94 -7.90 9.77
CA LEU A 58 10.04 -6.81 9.39
C LEU A 58 9.58 -6.95 7.92
N PHE A 59 10.48 -7.34 7.02
CA PHE A 59 10.17 -7.63 5.62
C PHE A 59 9.23 -8.83 5.45
N LEU A 60 9.43 -9.89 6.25
CA LEU A 60 8.54 -11.06 6.29
C LEU A 60 7.12 -10.64 6.71
N PHE A 61 6.99 -9.84 7.76
CA PHE A 61 5.73 -9.32 8.30
C PHE A 61 5.16 -8.11 7.55
N LYS A 62 5.74 -7.74 6.40
CA LYS A 62 5.29 -6.63 5.54
C LYS A 62 5.18 -5.27 6.29
N LYS A 63 6.11 -5.00 7.21
CA LYS A 63 6.17 -3.74 7.96
C LYS A 63 7.08 -2.74 7.26
N ASP A 64 6.53 -1.62 6.76
CA ASP A 64 7.27 -0.58 6.02
C ASP A 64 8.60 -0.14 6.68
N SER A 65 8.71 -0.21 8.00
CA SER A 65 9.95 0.13 8.73
C SER A 65 11.17 -0.73 8.36
N TRP A 66 10.99 -1.89 7.70
CA TRP A 66 12.09 -2.78 7.30
C TRP A 66 13.17 -2.06 6.48
N VAL A 67 12.81 -1.05 5.67
CA VAL A 67 13.76 -0.33 4.81
C VAL A 67 14.83 0.40 5.62
N TYR A 68 14.45 0.99 6.76
CA TYR A 68 15.38 1.76 7.59
C TYR A 68 16.39 0.85 8.27
N PHE A 69 15.94 -0.30 8.78
CA PHE A 69 16.82 -1.33 9.35
C PHE A 69 17.73 -1.92 8.28
N ALA A 70 17.24 -2.19 7.07
CA ALA A 70 18.04 -2.72 5.98
C ALA A 70 19.15 -1.75 5.55
N LEU A 71 18.87 -0.44 5.44
CA LEU A 71 19.89 0.57 5.13
C LEU A 71 21.02 0.59 6.17
N ILE A 72 20.66 0.66 7.46
CA ILE A 72 21.64 0.69 8.55
C ILE A 72 22.43 -0.63 8.57
N ALA A 73 21.76 -1.77 8.40
CA ALA A 73 22.38 -3.09 8.36
C ALA A 73 23.40 -3.21 7.21
N VAL A 74 23.04 -2.78 6.00
CA VAL A 74 23.92 -2.84 4.82
C VAL A 74 25.15 -1.96 5.02
N VAL A 75 25.00 -0.73 5.55
CA VAL A 75 26.14 0.16 5.80
C VAL A 75 27.11 -0.45 6.81
N LEU A 76 26.61 -0.90 7.97
CA LEU A 76 27.45 -1.53 9.00
C LEU A 76 28.08 -2.83 8.51
N SER A 77 27.29 -3.70 7.88
CA SER A 77 27.75 -4.96 7.31
C SER A 77 28.85 -4.74 6.27
N GLN A 78 28.68 -3.77 5.39
CA GLN A 78 29.65 -3.49 4.33
C GLN A 78 30.95 -2.90 4.88
N ALA A 79 30.87 -2.03 5.91
CA ALA A 79 32.06 -1.52 6.60
C ALA A 79 32.88 -2.66 7.22
N LEU A 80 32.22 -3.60 7.91
CA LEU A 80 32.88 -4.79 8.46
C LEU A 80 33.50 -5.66 7.36
N ILE A 81 32.79 -5.90 6.26
CA ILE A 81 33.34 -6.67 5.13
C ILE A 81 34.60 -6.01 4.56
N PHE A 82 34.65 -4.68 4.46
CA PHE A 82 35.86 -3.99 3.99
C PHE A 82 37.04 -4.15 4.96
N PHE A 83 36.82 -4.10 6.27
CA PHE A 83 37.89 -4.33 7.27
C PHE A 83 38.44 -5.77 7.26
N TYR A 84 37.63 -6.73 6.82
CA TYR A 84 37.92 -8.17 6.78
C TYR A 84 37.79 -8.75 5.37
N TRP A 85 38.23 -7.99 4.35
CA TRP A 85 37.95 -8.26 2.94
C TRP A 85 38.35 -9.65 2.46
N GLN A 86 39.54 -10.13 2.82
CA GLN A 86 40.05 -11.42 2.33
C GLN A 86 39.13 -12.59 2.71
N ASP A 87 38.57 -12.53 3.92
CA ASP A 87 37.71 -13.58 4.46
C ASP A 87 36.22 -13.35 4.09
N ALA A 88 35.78 -12.09 3.94
CA ALA A 88 34.37 -11.73 3.92
C ALA A 88 33.83 -11.16 2.59
N LYS A 89 34.65 -10.97 1.55
CA LYS A 89 34.27 -10.29 0.29
C LYS A 89 32.98 -10.80 -0.37
N PHE A 90 32.68 -12.10 -0.27
CA PHE A 90 31.45 -12.66 -0.85
C PHE A 90 30.17 -12.12 -0.19
N GLY A 91 30.24 -11.65 1.07
CA GLY A 91 29.15 -10.96 1.74
C GLY A 91 28.73 -9.66 1.04
N THR A 92 29.61 -9.05 0.23
CA THR A 92 29.24 -7.87 -0.57
C THR A 92 28.15 -8.20 -1.60
N ILE A 93 28.11 -9.42 -2.14
CA ILE A 93 27.05 -9.84 -3.07
C ILE A 93 25.68 -9.82 -2.36
N ALA A 94 25.61 -10.33 -1.13
CA ALA A 94 24.39 -10.28 -0.33
C ALA A 94 23.99 -8.83 0.00
N ASN A 95 24.95 -7.97 0.35
CA ASN A 95 24.68 -6.55 0.60
C ASN A 95 24.17 -5.81 -0.64
N LEU A 96 24.70 -6.10 -1.83
CA LEU A 96 24.21 -5.51 -3.08
C LEU A 96 22.78 -5.94 -3.38
N LEU A 97 22.45 -7.22 -3.17
CA LEU A 97 21.07 -7.72 -3.32
C LEU A 97 20.11 -7.04 -2.32
N ILE A 98 20.49 -6.97 -1.05
CA ILE A 98 19.70 -6.31 0.00
C ILE A 98 19.52 -4.82 -0.34
N LEU A 99 20.58 -4.14 -0.78
CA LEU A 99 20.51 -2.74 -1.18
C LEU A 99 19.56 -2.52 -2.35
N LEU A 100 19.62 -3.35 -3.40
CA LEU A 100 18.71 -3.25 -4.54
C LEU A 100 17.24 -3.37 -4.12
N VAL A 101 16.92 -4.39 -3.30
CA VAL A 101 15.55 -4.57 -2.79
C VAL A 101 15.14 -3.41 -1.89
N THR A 102 16.06 -2.91 -1.06
CA THR A 102 15.82 -1.76 -0.17
C THR A 102 15.52 -0.49 -0.95
N VAL A 103 16.26 -0.22 -2.04
CA VAL A 103 15.99 0.93 -2.93
C VAL A 103 14.60 0.82 -3.55
N VAL A 104 14.21 -0.35 -4.06
CA VAL A 104 12.85 -0.57 -4.56
C VAL A 104 11.80 -0.35 -3.46
N GLY A 105 12.06 -0.83 -2.25
CA GLY A 105 11.20 -0.62 -1.08
C GLY A 105 11.02 0.86 -0.73
N LEU A 106 12.09 1.64 -0.74
CA LEU A 106 12.06 3.08 -0.48
C LEU A 106 11.26 3.83 -1.55
N VAL A 107 11.48 3.51 -2.83
CA VAL A 107 10.71 4.13 -3.93
C VAL A 107 9.24 3.78 -3.81
N HIS A 108 8.91 2.52 -3.48
CA HIS A 108 7.54 2.10 -3.24
C HIS A 108 6.90 2.85 -2.06
N MET A 109 7.60 2.97 -0.93
CA MET A 109 7.10 3.74 0.23
C MET A 109 6.87 5.21 -0.11
N ASN A 110 7.76 5.82 -0.88
CA ASN A 110 7.59 7.20 -1.33
C ASN A 110 6.37 7.32 -2.26
N PHE A 111 6.20 6.41 -3.21
CA PHE A 111 5.02 6.39 -4.08
C PHE A 111 3.72 6.23 -3.28
N LYS A 112 3.69 5.30 -2.32
CA LYS A 112 2.53 5.07 -1.43
C LYS A 112 2.29 6.22 -0.45
N SER A 113 3.32 6.98 -0.08
CA SER A 113 3.17 8.14 0.81
C SER A 113 2.32 9.24 0.19
N HIS A 114 2.35 9.39 -1.14
CA HIS A 114 1.48 10.33 -1.83
C HIS A 114 0.00 10.02 -1.56
N TYR A 115 -0.40 8.76 -1.75
CA TYR A 115 -1.73 8.27 -1.38
C TYR A 115 -2.03 8.43 0.12
N LYS A 116 -1.10 8.05 1.02
CA LYS A 116 -1.31 8.17 2.47
C LYS A 116 -1.54 9.63 2.91
N ASN A 117 -0.82 10.58 2.31
CA ASN A 117 -0.99 12.00 2.61
C ASN A 117 -2.36 12.51 2.16
N GLU A 118 -2.83 12.06 0.99
CA GLU A 118 -4.17 12.41 0.48
C GLU A 118 -5.29 11.82 1.35
N VAL A 119 -5.13 10.58 1.82
CA VAL A 119 -6.06 9.95 2.78
C VAL A 119 -6.08 10.72 4.09
N LYS A 120 -4.91 11.09 4.62
CA LYS A 120 -4.80 11.87 5.85
C LYS A 120 -5.55 13.21 5.72
N ALA A 121 -5.33 13.94 4.62
CA ALA A 121 -6.03 15.19 4.35
C ALA A 121 -7.56 15.01 4.27
N GLY A 122 -8.04 13.93 3.62
CA GLY A 122 -9.46 13.61 3.57
C GLY A 122 -10.06 13.28 4.96
N LEU A 123 -9.33 12.53 5.79
CA LEU A 123 -9.77 12.20 7.15
C LEU A 123 -9.87 13.46 8.03
N GLU A 124 -8.87 14.35 7.95
CA GLU A 124 -8.88 15.64 8.66
C GLU A 124 -10.10 16.49 8.28
N GLN A 125 -10.47 16.54 7.00
CA GLN A 125 -11.68 17.26 6.53
C GLN A 125 -12.98 16.72 7.13
N THR A 126 -13.04 15.41 7.43
CA THR A 126 -14.25 14.78 7.99
C THR A 126 -14.34 14.78 9.51
N THR A 127 -13.27 15.18 10.20
CA THR A 127 -13.16 15.10 11.67
C THR A 127 -14.12 16.05 12.39
N ASN A 128 -14.38 17.24 11.82
CA ASN A 128 -15.21 18.28 12.43
C ASN A 128 -16.68 18.24 12.02
N ILE A 129 -17.10 17.23 11.24
CA ILE A 129 -18.49 17.09 10.84
C ILE A 129 -19.27 16.47 12.01
N SER A 130 -20.47 16.97 12.31
CA SER A 130 -21.29 16.47 13.43
C SER A 130 -21.93 15.11 13.14
N ASP A 131 -21.98 14.21 14.14
CA ASP A 131 -22.58 12.86 14.04
C ASP A 131 -24.10 12.97 14.02
N THR A 132 -24.64 13.41 12.89
CA THR A 132 -26.08 13.40 12.64
C THR A 132 -26.51 12.02 12.18
N MET A 133 -27.58 11.51 12.78
CA MET A 133 -28.18 10.24 12.38
C MET A 133 -28.96 10.41 11.08
N LEU A 134 -28.95 9.38 10.24
CA LEU A 134 -29.79 9.28 9.06
C LEU A 134 -31.22 8.93 9.49
N SER A 135 -32.15 9.80 9.14
CA SER A 135 -33.57 9.67 9.49
C SER A 135 -34.42 9.35 8.25
N ILE A 136 -35.68 8.97 8.49
CA ILE A 136 -36.66 8.80 7.42
C ILE A 136 -36.89 10.12 6.67
N GLU A 137 -36.84 11.27 7.35
CA GLU A 137 -37.01 12.59 6.72
C GLU A 137 -35.96 12.85 5.63
N ASP A 138 -34.72 12.41 5.85
CA ASP A 138 -33.61 12.61 4.91
C ASP A 138 -33.84 11.87 3.58
N ILE A 139 -34.58 10.76 3.59
CA ILE A 139 -34.82 9.94 2.38
C ILE A 139 -36.15 10.25 1.70
N LYS A 140 -37.06 11.01 2.31
CA LYS A 140 -38.43 11.23 1.80
C LYS A 140 -38.48 11.80 0.38
N LYS A 141 -37.49 12.62 0.02
CA LYS A 141 -37.40 13.29 -1.30
C LYS A 141 -36.79 12.39 -2.38
N LEU A 142 -36.20 11.25 -2.01
CA LEU A 142 -35.56 10.34 -2.95
C LEU A 142 -36.60 9.50 -3.70
N PRO A 143 -36.29 8.95 -4.88
CA PRO A 143 -37.16 7.99 -5.55
C PRO A 143 -37.51 6.79 -4.66
N LEU A 144 -38.73 6.27 -4.78
CA LEU A 144 -39.21 5.15 -3.97
C LEU A 144 -38.28 3.91 -4.00
N PRO A 145 -37.67 3.51 -5.13
CA PRO A 145 -36.70 2.40 -5.13
C PRO A 145 -35.46 2.68 -4.28
N VAL A 146 -34.96 3.92 -4.28
CA VAL A 146 -33.79 4.34 -3.48
C VAL A 146 -34.14 4.34 -1.99
N GLN A 147 -35.33 4.87 -1.64
CA GLN A 147 -35.83 4.83 -0.26
C GLN A 147 -35.91 3.39 0.27
N LYS A 148 -36.49 2.48 -0.52
CA LYS A 148 -36.58 1.06 -0.19
C LYS A 148 -35.20 0.42 -0.05
N TYR A 149 -34.25 0.78 -0.92
CA TYR A 149 -32.89 0.25 -0.88
C TYR A 149 -32.14 0.67 0.39
N ILE A 150 -32.17 1.95 0.75
CA ILE A 150 -31.53 2.47 1.99
C ILE A 150 -32.14 1.82 3.24
N GLN A 151 -33.46 1.61 3.26
CA GLN A 151 -34.12 0.91 4.35
C GLN A 151 -33.72 -0.57 4.41
N TYR A 152 -33.70 -1.24 3.25
CA TYR A 152 -33.29 -2.65 3.14
C TYR A 152 -31.87 -2.89 3.63
N THR A 153 -30.95 -1.95 3.40
CA THR A 153 -29.55 -2.03 3.84
C THR A 153 -29.38 -1.70 5.33
N GLY A 154 -30.45 -1.39 6.06
CA GLY A 154 -30.42 -1.10 7.50
C GLY A 154 -29.72 0.21 7.85
N SER A 155 -29.77 1.19 6.94
CA SER A 155 -29.02 2.44 7.08
C SER A 155 -29.72 3.50 7.93
N ILE A 156 -31.02 3.37 8.17
CA ILE A 156 -31.79 4.28 9.04
C ILE A 156 -31.34 4.14 10.49
N ASP A 157 -31.35 5.25 11.24
CA ASP A 157 -30.87 5.34 12.63
C ASP A 157 -29.40 4.92 12.79
N LYS A 158 -28.59 5.21 11.75
CA LYS A 158 -27.12 5.12 11.76
C LYS A 158 -26.52 6.49 11.44
N PRO A 159 -25.27 6.77 11.84
CA PRO A 159 -24.60 8.01 11.45
C PRO A 159 -24.56 8.18 9.93
N LYS A 160 -24.80 9.40 9.44
CA LYS A 160 -24.62 9.73 8.02
C LYS A 160 -23.18 9.44 7.58
N VAL A 161 -23.02 8.87 6.40
CA VAL A 161 -21.70 8.50 5.86
C VAL A 161 -20.92 9.76 5.49
N ARG A 162 -19.70 9.89 6.03
CA ARG A 162 -18.77 10.98 5.68
C ARG A 162 -17.60 10.48 4.85
N ASN A 163 -17.18 9.27 5.16
CA ASN A 163 -16.16 8.54 4.44
C ASN A 163 -16.37 7.05 4.69
N PHE A 164 -15.74 6.23 3.86
CA PHE A 164 -15.65 4.79 4.08
C PHE A 164 -14.33 4.26 3.51
N ARG A 165 -13.88 3.14 4.07
CA ARG A 165 -12.68 2.43 3.65
C ARG A 165 -13.07 1.06 3.10
N ILE A 166 -12.43 0.67 2.00
CA ILE A 166 -12.56 -0.67 1.42
C ILE A 166 -11.17 -1.27 1.29
N ASP A 167 -10.96 -2.44 1.89
CA ASP A 167 -9.80 -3.29 1.62
C ASP A 167 -10.26 -4.47 0.78
N PHE A 168 -9.60 -4.71 -0.35
CA PHE A 168 -9.90 -5.87 -1.17
C PHE A 168 -8.65 -6.67 -1.52
N SER A 169 -8.87 -7.96 -1.76
CA SER A 169 -7.87 -8.90 -2.24
C SER A 169 -8.52 -9.74 -3.31
N GLY A 170 -7.80 -9.96 -4.40
CA GLY A 170 -8.37 -10.68 -5.54
C GLY A 170 -7.38 -10.77 -6.68
N LYS A 171 -7.91 -10.90 -7.90
CA LYS A 171 -7.10 -11.00 -9.11
C LYS A 171 -7.55 -10.01 -10.16
N ILE A 172 -6.61 -9.47 -10.92
CA ILE A 172 -6.86 -8.54 -12.03
C ILE A 172 -6.07 -8.98 -13.26
N ARG A 173 -6.63 -8.75 -14.44
CA ARG A 173 -5.95 -8.94 -15.72
C ARG A 173 -6.23 -7.73 -16.60
N SER A 174 -5.26 -7.33 -17.40
CA SER A 174 -5.40 -6.17 -18.28
C SER A 174 -6.28 -6.44 -19.51
N HIS A 175 -6.51 -7.72 -19.84
CA HIS A 175 -7.36 -8.17 -20.94
C HIS A 175 -7.82 -9.60 -20.65
N GLU A 176 -8.89 -10.06 -21.30
CA GLU A 176 -9.47 -11.39 -21.06
C GLU A 176 -8.49 -12.55 -21.34
N GLU A 177 -7.63 -12.39 -22.34
CA GLU A 177 -6.62 -13.40 -22.72
C GLU A 177 -5.34 -13.35 -21.87
N LYS A 178 -5.20 -12.34 -20.99
CA LYS A 178 -3.98 -12.16 -20.18
C LYS A 178 -4.10 -12.89 -18.84
N GLU A 179 -2.94 -13.27 -18.32
CA GLU A 179 -2.82 -13.93 -17.03
C GLU A 179 -3.37 -13.04 -15.90
N TRP A 180 -4.04 -13.71 -14.94
CA TRP A 180 -4.48 -13.10 -13.71
C TRP A 180 -3.27 -12.74 -12.82
N MET A 181 -3.29 -11.53 -12.29
CA MET A 181 -2.32 -11.02 -11.33
C MET A 181 -3.01 -10.90 -9.98
N GLU A 182 -2.42 -11.51 -8.94
CA GLU A 182 -2.86 -11.29 -7.57
C GLU A 182 -2.71 -9.80 -7.24
N LEU A 183 -3.73 -9.25 -6.57
CA LEU A 183 -3.77 -7.86 -6.13
C LEU A 183 -4.30 -7.76 -4.71
N THR A 184 -3.79 -6.75 -4.02
CA THR A 184 -4.34 -6.23 -2.75
C THR A 184 -4.42 -4.73 -2.86
N SER A 185 -5.27 -4.13 -2.04
CA SER A 185 -5.61 -2.72 -2.25
C SER A 185 -6.31 -2.13 -1.05
N GLU A 186 -6.17 -0.82 -0.96
CA GLU A 186 -6.80 0.02 0.05
C GLU A 186 -7.46 1.19 -0.69
N GLN A 187 -8.72 1.43 -0.38
CA GLN A 187 -9.51 2.50 -0.96
C GLN A 187 -10.17 3.32 0.15
N TYR A 188 -10.17 4.64 -0.02
CA TYR A 188 -10.98 5.55 0.77
C TYR A 188 -11.87 6.40 -0.13
N ASN A 189 -13.13 6.56 0.27
CA ASN A 189 -14.04 7.50 -0.36
C ASN A 189 -14.44 8.54 0.67
N PHE A 190 -14.52 9.80 0.26
CA PHE A 190 -14.98 10.92 1.10
C PHE A 190 -16.18 11.59 0.44
N MET A 191 -17.19 11.88 1.26
CA MET A 191 -18.47 12.42 0.81
C MET A 191 -18.47 13.95 0.72
N PRO A 192 -17.97 14.75 1.68
CA PRO A 192 -18.12 16.21 1.63
C PRO A 192 -17.62 16.84 0.31
N ILE A 193 -16.41 16.46 -0.10
CA ILE A 193 -15.88 16.71 -1.43
C ILE A 193 -15.77 15.33 -2.09
N PRO A 194 -16.46 15.04 -3.22
CA PRO A 194 -16.52 13.71 -3.80
C PRO A 194 -15.11 13.26 -4.13
N THR A 195 -14.59 12.32 -3.35
CA THR A 195 -13.20 11.89 -3.46
C THR A 195 -13.13 10.39 -3.40
N ARG A 196 -12.35 9.77 -4.28
CA ARG A 196 -11.99 8.36 -4.27
C ARG A 196 -10.48 8.25 -4.39
N LEU A 197 -9.86 7.68 -3.38
CA LEU A 197 -8.42 7.40 -3.35
C LEU A 197 -8.25 5.90 -3.32
N PHE A 198 -7.58 5.36 -4.33
CA PHE A 198 -7.46 3.92 -4.53
C PHE A 198 -6.02 3.56 -4.76
N PHE A 199 -5.43 2.82 -3.83
CA PHE A 199 -4.08 2.30 -3.96
C PHE A 199 -4.12 0.78 -4.14
N LEU A 200 -3.41 0.27 -5.12
CA LEU A 200 -3.29 -1.15 -5.38
C LEU A 200 -1.82 -1.59 -5.39
N ASP A 201 -1.60 -2.78 -4.89
CA ASP A 201 -0.35 -3.54 -4.97
C ASP A 201 -0.64 -4.88 -5.65
N ALA A 202 -0.02 -5.13 -6.79
CA ALA A 202 -0.17 -6.32 -7.60
C ALA A 202 1.18 -6.95 -7.96
N THR A 203 1.17 -8.18 -8.47
CA THR A 203 2.38 -8.87 -8.92
C THR A 203 2.27 -9.31 -10.37
N LYS A 204 3.15 -8.81 -11.24
CA LYS A 204 3.27 -9.21 -12.65
C LYS A 204 4.56 -9.97 -12.87
N LYS A 205 4.50 -11.26 -13.23
CA LYS A 205 5.69 -12.12 -13.42
C LYS A 205 6.70 -12.04 -12.26
N GLN A 206 6.19 -12.10 -11.01
CA GLN A 206 6.97 -11.94 -9.76
C GLN A 206 7.57 -10.55 -9.51
N LEU A 207 7.28 -9.55 -10.34
CA LEU A 207 7.68 -8.17 -10.13
C LEU A 207 6.51 -7.34 -9.54
N PRO A 208 6.76 -6.53 -8.50
CA PRO A 208 5.78 -5.60 -7.95
C PRO A 208 5.26 -4.60 -8.99
N VAL A 209 3.95 -4.42 -9.04
CA VAL A 209 3.27 -3.34 -9.76
C VAL A 209 2.39 -2.64 -8.76
N SER A 210 2.54 -1.33 -8.62
CA SER A 210 1.70 -0.52 -7.73
C SER A 210 0.95 0.52 -8.55
N GLY A 211 -0.27 0.84 -8.12
CA GLY A 211 -1.13 1.81 -8.78
C GLY A 211 -1.75 2.76 -7.78
N PHE A 212 -1.80 4.04 -8.13
CA PHE A 212 -2.58 5.02 -7.39
C PHE A 212 -3.57 5.68 -8.34
N HIS A 213 -4.86 5.55 -8.05
CA HIS A 213 -5.92 6.28 -8.71
C HIS A 213 -6.48 7.30 -7.72
N SER A 214 -6.65 8.53 -8.20
CA SER A 214 -7.26 9.61 -7.45
C SER A 214 -8.38 10.17 -8.28
N TYR A 215 -9.54 10.35 -7.65
CA TYR A 215 -10.65 11.14 -8.16
C TYR A 215 -11.02 12.16 -7.09
N LYS A 216 -11.12 13.42 -7.49
CA LYS A 216 -11.47 14.56 -6.64
C LYS A 216 -12.35 15.51 -7.42
N ASN A 217 -13.63 15.54 -7.05
CA ASN A 217 -14.59 16.51 -7.54
C ASN A 217 -14.67 16.61 -9.09
N GLY A 218 -14.59 15.49 -9.80
CA GLY A 218 -14.65 15.45 -11.27
C GLY A 218 -13.29 15.34 -11.95
N GLU A 219 -12.20 15.71 -11.29
CA GLU A 219 -10.84 15.50 -11.79
C GLU A 219 -10.33 14.14 -11.35
N ALA A 220 -9.64 13.42 -12.25
CA ALA A 220 -9.04 12.15 -11.89
C ALA A 220 -7.74 11.87 -12.63
N PHE A 221 -6.90 11.06 -11.99
CA PHE A 221 -5.76 10.43 -12.62
C PHE A 221 -5.57 8.98 -12.15
N MET A 222 -4.88 8.21 -12.97
CA MET A 222 -4.38 6.87 -12.69
C MET A 222 -2.89 6.84 -13.00
N ASP A 223 -2.08 6.40 -12.04
CA ASP A 223 -0.63 6.20 -12.20
C ASP A 223 -0.26 4.77 -11.79
N ILE A 224 0.07 3.93 -12.76
CA ILE A 224 0.49 2.54 -12.57
C ILE A 224 1.97 2.42 -12.87
N ARG A 225 2.74 1.87 -11.92
CA ARG A 225 4.19 1.78 -11.99
C ARG A 225 4.71 0.38 -11.68
N LEU A 226 5.64 -0.11 -12.51
CA LEU A 226 6.44 -1.30 -12.26
C LEU A 226 7.57 -0.94 -11.29
N LEU A 227 7.73 -1.74 -10.23
CA LEU A 227 8.66 -1.49 -9.12
C LEU A 227 8.47 -0.10 -8.45
N SER A 228 7.30 0.52 -8.63
CA SER A 228 7.04 1.93 -8.26
C SER A 228 7.96 2.97 -8.94
N ILE A 229 8.81 2.55 -9.88
CA ILE A 229 9.80 3.38 -10.59
C ILE A 229 9.31 3.69 -12.01
N PHE A 230 9.05 2.65 -12.78
CA PHE A 230 8.79 2.78 -14.22
C PHE A 230 7.30 2.90 -14.46
N LYS A 231 6.86 4.05 -14.98
CA LYS A 231 5.47 4.28 -15.39
C LYS A 231 5.09 3.26 -16.48
N VAL A 232 4.09 2.44 -16.18
CA VAL A 232 3.52 1.43 -17.09
C VAL A 232 2.28 2.00 -17.77
N GLN A 233 1.47 2.75 -17.02
CA GLN A 233 0.26 3.39 -17.52
C GLN A 233 0.03 4.68 -16.74
N TYR A 234 -0.34 5.73 -17.45
CA TYR A 234 -0.80 6.97 -16.84
C TYR A 234 -1.95 7.52 -17.66
N MET A 235 -3.03 7.91 -16.98
CA MET A 235 -4.21 8.50 -17.59
C MET A 235 -4.73 9.60 -16.69
N ASP A 236 -5.14 10.70 -17.29
CA ASP A 236 -5.76 11.85 -16.65
C ASP A 236 -6.71 12.54 -17.64
N GLY A 237 -7.32 13.65 -17.25
CA GLY A 237 -8.20 14.44 -18.10
C GLY A 237 -9.68 14.05 -18.00
N LYS A 238 -10.48 14.59 -18.92
CA LYS A 238 -11.94 14.61 -18.83
C LYS A 238 -12.55 13.22 -18.85
N GLU A 239 -12.09 12.35 -19.73
CA GLU A 239 -12.58 10.98 -19.87
C GLU A 239 -12.30 10.17 -18.60
N MET A 240 -11.12 10.36 -18.00
CA MET A 240 -10.75 9.74 -16.72
C MET A 240 -11.66 10.24 -15.59
N GLY A 241 -11.91 11.55 -15.55
CA GLY A 241 -12.85 12.18 -14.62
C GLY A 241 -14.25 11.57 -14.69
N ILE A 242 -14.82 11.48 -15.89
CA ILE A 242 -16.15 10.87 -16.11
C ILE A 242 -16.16 9.39 -15.68
N SER A 243 -15.15 8.63 -16.07
CA SER A 243 -15.05 7.20 -15.73
C SER A 243 -14.97 6.98 -14.21
N GLU A 244 -14.18 7.79 -13.50
CA GLU A 244 -14.08 7.69 -12.04
C GLU A 244 -15.30 8.28 -11.33
N THR A 245 -16.03 9.24 -11.89
CA THR A 245 -17.34 9.65 -11.34
C THR A 245 -18.33 8.49 -11.34
N VAL A 246 -18.40 7.73 -12.44
CA VAL A 246 -19.23 6.52 -12.51
C VAL A 246 -18.77 5.49 -11.47
N THR A 247 -17.45 5.31 -11.31
CA THR A 247 -16.88 4.38 -10.33
C THR A 247 -17.18 4.80 -8.89
N PHE A 248 -17.00 6.08 -8.55
CA PHE A 248 -17.35 6.66 -7.26
C PHE A 248 -18.84 6.50 -6.94
N PHE A 249 -19.71 6.74 -7.93
CA PHE A 249 -21.15 6.54 -7.75
C PHE A 249 -21.51 5.06 -7.55
N ASN A 250 -20.86 4.15 -8.28
CA ASN A 250 -21.02 2.71 -8.07
C ASN A 250 -20.55 2.28 -6.66
N ASP A 251 -19.45 2.83 -6.16
CA ASP A 251 -18.98 2.55 -4.80
C ASP A 251 -20.03 2.98 -3.76
N ILE A 252 -20.66 4.15 -3.94
CA ILE A 252 -21.77 4.59 -3.06
C ILE A 252 -22.93 3.58 -3.15
N CYS A 253 -23.35 3.23 -4.37
CA CYS A 253 -24.45 2.29 -4.57
C CYS A 253 -24.20 0.92 -3.91
N CYS A 254 -22.98 0.38 -4.03
CA CYS A 254 -22.69 -0.99 -3.59
C CYS A 254 -22.16 -1.08 -2.16
N MET A 255 -21.39 -0.09 -1.69
CA MET A 255 -20.57 -0.18 -0.48
C MET A 255 -21.04 0.79 0.62
N ALA A 256 -21.69 1.89 0.26
CA ALA A 256 -22.23 2.85 1.22
C ALA A 256 -23.61 3.40 0.81
N PRO A 257 -24.67 2.56 0.74
CA PRO A 257 -25.99 2.97 0.25
C PRO A 257 -26.60 4.17 0.98
N ALA A 258 -26.27 4.35 2.26
CA ALA A 258 -26.67 5.49 3.07
C ALA A 258 -26.19 6.85 2.50
N ALA A 259 -25.15 6.88 1.66
CA ALA A 259 -24.66 8.10 1.01
C ALA A 259 -25.44 8.48 -0.26
N LEU A 260 -26.43 7.69 -0.69
CA LEU A 260 -27.34 8.05 -1.79
C LEU A 260 -28.25 9.25 -1.47
N ILE A 261 -28.21 9.76 -0.23
CA ILE A 261 -28.88 11.00 0.19
C ILE A 261 -28.17 12.27 -0.27
N ASP A 262 -27.02 12.14 -0.92
CA ASP A 262 -26.23 13.29 -1.38
C ASP A 262 -27.03 14.16 -2.36
N ASP A 263 -27.25 15.42 -1.98
CA ASP A 263 -28.07 16.37 -2.73
C ASP A 263 -27.50 16.69 -4.14
N ARG A 264 -26.24 16.35 -4.41
CA ARG A 264 -25.65 16.47 -5.75
C ARG A 264 -26.16 15.41 -6.71
N ILE A 265 -26.70 14.30 -6.21
CA ILE A 265 -27.29 13.26 -7.06
C ILE A 265 -28.65 13.75 -7.54
N GLN A 266 -28.77 13.99 -8.84
CA GLN A 266 -30.02 14.35 -9.48
C GLN A 266 -30.76 13.09 -9.91
N TRP A 267 -31.92 12.85 -9.32
CA TRP A 267 -32.79 11.73 -9.67
C TRP A 267 -33.76 12.15 -10.78
N ILE A 268 -33.67 11.51 -11.95
CA ILE A 268 -34.32 11.99 -13.18
C ILE A 268 -35.62 11.21 -13.47
N GLU A 269 -35.50 9.89 -13.65
CA GLU A 269 -36.60 9.03 -14.08
C GLU A 269 -36.68 7.81 -13.15
N THR A 270 -37.91 7.35 -12.90
CA THR A 270 -38.17 6.12 -12.14
C THR A 270 -39.15 5.25 -12.92
N GLU A 271 -38.76 4.01 -13.20
CA GLU A 271 -39.61 3.02 -13.86
C GLU A 271 -39.52 1.69 -13.11
N GLY A 272 -40.58 1.34 -12.37
CA GLY A 272 -40.59 0.16 -11.52
C GLY A 272 -39.48 0.19 -10.47
N ASN A 273 -38.54 -0.77 -10.54
CA ASN A 273 -37.37 -0.86 -9.67
C ASN A 273 -36.10 -0.23 -10.27
N LYS A 274 -36.21 0.47 -11.40
CA LYS A 274 -35.10 1.17 -12.05
C LYS A 274 -35.21 2.66 -11.79
N VAL A 275 -34.07 3.27 -11.51
CA VAL A 275 -33.93 4.71 -11.32
C VAL A 275 -32.76 5.20 -12.15
N ARG A 276 -32.98 6.29 -12.89
CA ARG A 276 -31.93 7.02 -13.61
C ARG A 276 -31.47 8.18 -12.73
N ALA A 277 -30.16 8.28 -12.55
CA ALA A 277 -29.52 9.35 -11.80
C ALA A 277 -28.47 10.04 -12.66
N HIS A 278 -28.21 11.31 -12.33
CA HIS A 278 -27.10 12.08 -12.85
C HIS A 278 -26.30 12.66 -11.68
N LEU A 279 -25.03 12.31 -11.61
CA LEU A 279 -24.07 12.93 -10.72
C LEU A 279 -23.21 13.88 -11.58
N PRO A 280 -23.38 15.20 -11.45
CA PRO A 280 -22.61 16.15 -12.27
C PRO A 280 -21.13 16.06 -11.93
N THR A 281 -20.29 16.10 -12.97
CA THR A 281 -18.87 16.40 -12.85
C THR A 281 -18.74 17.93 -12.76
N MET A 282 -18.08 18.46 -11.75
CA MET A 282 -17.88 19.92 -11.62
C MET A 282 -16.68 20.44 -12.43
N ALA A 283 -16.47 19.86 -13.63
CA ALA A 283 -15.36 20.18 -14.54
C ALA A 283 -15.81 21.10 -15.68
#